data_AF-A0A933N4S3-F1
#
_entry.id   AF-A0A933N4S3-F1
#
_cell.length_a   1.000
_cell.length_b   1.000
_cell.length_c   1.000
_cell.angle_alpha   90.00
_cell.angle_beta   90.00
_cell.angle_gamma   90.00
#
_symmetry.space_group_name_H-M   'P 1'
#
loop_
_entity.id
_entity.type
_entity.pdbx_description
1 polymer ?
#
loop_
_entity_poly.entity_id
_entity_poly.type
_entity_poly.pdbx_seq_one_letter_code
_entity_poly.pdbx_strand_id
1 'polypeptide(L)'
;MAEPAEMNSIDQAIQTCDKYIDEHRRSANRMLMLLVQIGVIVLTGLIGFGYVLFRPLIGTPEQAVVSPLFSNTVIFSLLAIFALVFGVLMSVYRFHLNETSKAEHYRIGFMRIRIAANNNSQGFQSEVRHALTEKAFAFQSSTGMFRGKNIESPLPGHPTSDVAAIILDKLLDKLELIEKKIEK
;
A
#
# COMPACT_ATOMS: atom_id res chain seq x y z
N MET A 1 34.43 12.49 -29.27
CA MET A 1 33.29 11.71 -28.75
C MET A 1 33.84 10.76 -27.70
N ALA A 2 33.53 11.00 -26.43
CA ALA A 2 33.94 10.08 -25.37
C ALA A 2 33.02 8.85 -25.44
N GLU A 3 33.60 7.66 -25.52
CA GLU A 3 32.86 6.40 -25.41
C GLU A 3 32.15 6.35 -24.04
N PRO A 4 30.89 5.87 -23.97
CA PRO A 4 30.24 5.68 -22.69
C PRO A 4 31.03 4.64 -21.89
N ALA A 5 31.57 5.03 -20.74
CA ALA A 5 32.24 4.12 -19.82
C ALA A 5 31.36 2.88 -19.62
N GLU A 6 31.90 1.68 -19.87
CA GLU A 6 31.22 0.41 -19.61
C GLU A 6 30.71 0.43 -18.17
N MET A 7 29.41 0.63 -17.99
CA MET A 7 28.80 0.53 -16.68
C MET A 7 29.00 -0.88 -16.19
N ASN A 8 29.59 -1.03 -15.00
CA ASN A 8 29.66 -2.31 -14.31
C ASN A 8 28.24 -2.91 -14.29
N SER A 9 28.12 -4.20 -14.65
CA SER A 9 26.83 -4.88 -14.80
C SER A 9 25.95 -4.79 -13.54
N ILE A 10 26.58 -4.67 -12.37
CA ILE A 10 25.91 -4.45 -11.09
C ILE A 10 25.28 -3.04 -11.00
N ASP A 11 25.96 -2.01 -11.49
CA ASP A 11 25.44 -0.64 -11.49
C ASP A 11 24.27 -0.49 -12.47
N GLN A 12 24.32 -1.19 -13.60
CA GLN A 12 23.19 -1.27 -14.54
C GLN A 12 21.98 -1.98 -13.90
N ALA A 13 22.20 -3.06 -13.14
CA ALA A 13 21.15 -3.75 -12.41
C ALA A 13 20.50 -2.85 -11.35
N ILE A 14 21.30 -2.13 -10.55
CA ILE A 14 20.81 -1.16 -9.55
C ILE A 14 19.96 -0.08 -10.23
N GLN A 15 20.47 0.52 -11.31
CA GLN A 15 19.75 1.57 -12.04
C GLN A 15 18.43 1.05 -12.63
N THR A 16 18.40 -0.22 -13.07
CA THR A 16 17.18 -0.86 -13.58
C THR A 16 16.16 -1.06 -12.47
N CYS A 17 16.59 -1.49 -11.28
CA CYS A 17 15.71 -1.55 -10.11
C CYS A 17 15.18 -0.16 -9.74
N ASP A 18 16.00 0.88 -9.75
CA ASP A 18 15.58 2.26 -9.46
C ASP A 18 14.49 2.73 -10.42
N LYS A 19 14.68 2.53 -11.73
CA LYS A 19 13.67 2.88 -12.74
C LYS A 19 12.37 2.12 -12.51
N TYR A 20 12.44 0.82 -12.24
CA TYR A 20 11.28 -0.02 -11.98
C TYR A 20 10.52 0.43 -10.71
N ILE A 21 11.24 0.74 -9.63
CA ILE A 21 10.67 1.29 -8.39
C ILE A 21 9.93 2.60 -8.67
N ASP A 22 10.55 3.52 -9.39
CA ASP A 22 9.96 4.82 -9.72
C ASP A 22 8.69 4.68 -10.57
N GLU A 23 8.69 3.78 -11.56
CA GLU A 23 7.53 3.51 -12.40
C GLU A 23 6.35 2.93 -11.60
N HIS A 24 6.62 1.96 -10.73
CA HIS A 24 5.61 1.37 -9.85
C HIS A 24 5.10 2.38 -8.82
N ARG A 25 5.98 3.20 -8.23
CA ARG A 25 5.59 4.24 -7.27
C ARG A 25 4.73 5.33 -7.91
N ARG A 26 5.06 5.78 -9.11
CA ARG A 26 4.23 6.72 -9.88
C ARG A 26 2.87 6.11 -10.22
N SER A 27 2.83 4.83 -10.56
CA SER A 27 1.58 4.12 -10.88
C SER A 27 0.71 3.91 -9.63
N ALA A 28 1.31 3.54 -8.49
CA ALA A 28 0.63 3.46 -7.20
C ALA A 28 0.07 4.83 -6.76
N ASN A 29 0.84 5.91 -6.90
CA ASN A 29 0.37 7.26 -6.57
C ASN A 29 -0.78 7.70 -7.48
N ARG A 30 -0.74 7.37 -8.77
CA ARG A 30 -1.86 7.62 -9.70
C ARG A 30 -3.11 6.86 -9.26
N MET A 31 -2.99 5.58 -8.90
CA MET A 31 -4.11 4.78 -8.40
C MET A 31 -4.68 5.34 -7.08
N LEU A 32 -3.82 5.77 -6.15
CA LEU A 32 -4.24 6.40 -4.91
C LEU A 32 -5.01 7.70 -5.17
N MET A 33 -4.51 8.55 -6.08
CA MET A 33 -5.21 9.78 -6.47
C MET A 33 -6.59 9.48 -7.07
N LEU A 34 -6.71 8.47 -7.93
CA LEU A 34 -8.00 8.04 -8.48
C LEU A 34 -8.96 7.55 -7.38
N LEU A 35 -8.47 6.74 -6.43
CA LEU A 35 -9.27 6.29 -5.29
C LEU A 35 -9.80 7.47 -4.46
N VAL A 36 -8.94 8.45 -4.16
CA VAL A 36 -9.33 9.65 -3.42
C VAL A 36 -10.35 10.48 -4.22
N GLN A 37 -10.13 10.68 -5.52
CA GLN A 37 -11.07 11.41 -6.38
C GLN A 37 -12.45 10.75 -6.43
N ILE A 38 -12.51 9.43 -6.62
CA ILE A 38 -13.77 8.68 -6.59
C ILE A 38 -14.45 8.83 -5.23
N GLY A 39 -13.70 8.70 -4.14
CA GLY A 39 -14.23 8.89 -2.78
C GLY A 39 -14.82 10.28 -2.56
N VAL A 40 -14.12 11.33 -3.02
CA VAL A 40 -14.61 12.72 -2.94
C VAL A 40 -15.86 12.91 -3.80
N ILE A 41 -15.89 12.40 -5.04
CA ILE A 41 -17.07 12.49 -5.92
C ILE A 41 -18.29 11.84 -5.27
N VAL A 42 -18.13 10.65 -4.68
CA VAL A 42 -19.22 9.96 -3.98
C VAL A 42 -19.69 10.78 -2.77
N LEU A 43 -18.76 11.30 -1.96
CA LEU A 43 -19.09 12.11 -0.80
C LEU A 43 -19.80 13.43 -1.17
N THR A 44 -19.28 14.16 -2.16
CA THR A 44 -19.89 15.40 -2.65
C THR A 44 -21.25 15.13 -3.30
N GLY A 45 -21.39 14.01 -4.02
CA GLY A 45 -22.67 13.55 -4.56
C GLY A 45 -23.70 13.31 -3.46
N LEU A 46 -23.33 12.60 -2.39
CA LEU A 46 -24.21 12.34 -1.25
C LEU A 46 -24.59 13.64 -0.50
N ILE A 47 -23.64 14.53 -0.25
CA ILE A 47 -23.89 15.81 0.45
C ILE A 47 -24.73 16.75 -0.40
N GLY A 48 -24.39 16.91 -1.69
CA GLY A 48 -25.13 17.78 -2.61
C GLY A 48 -26.54 17.28 -2.84
N PHE A 49 -26.72 15.97 -2.96
CA PHE A 49 -28.03 15.34 -3.04
C PHE A 49 -28.84 15.52 -1.75
N GLY A 50 -28.21 15.31 -0.58
CA GLY A 50 -28.81 15.63 0.72
C GLY A 50 -29.26 17.09 0.82
N TYR A 51 -28.40 18.03 0.41
CA TYR A 51 -28.72 19.45 0.45
C TYR A 51 -29.90 19.83 -0.45
N VAL A 52 -30.00 19.25 -1.66
CA VAL A 52 -31.14 19.47 -2.56
C VAL A 52 -32.45 18.97 -1.95
N LEU A 53 -32.42 17.88 -1.19
CA LEU A 53 -33.61 17.30 -0.56
C LEU A 53 -34.08 18.11 0.67
N PHE A 54 -33.14 18.63 1.46
CA PHE A 54 -33.46 19.38 2.68
C PHE A 54 -33.63 20.88 2.45
N ARG A 55 -33.44 21.38 1.21
CA ARG A 55 -33.74 22.78 0.87
C ARG A 55 -35.23 22.89 0.55
N PRO A 56 -36.07 23.51 1.39
CA PRO A 56 -37.49 23.63 1.13
C PRO A 56 -37.69 24.62 -0.02
N LEU A 57 -37.78 24.10 -1.24
CA LEU A 57 -38.12 24.90 -2.41
C LEU A 57 -39.65 25.02 -2.45
N ILE A 58 -40.15 26.05 -1.77
CA ILE A 58 -41.40 26.77 -2.04
C ILE A 58 -42.44 25.94 -2.83
N GLY A 59 -43.24 25.14 -2.12
CA GLY A 59 -44.59 24.77 -2.56
C GLY A 59 -44.76 23.57 -3.50
N THR A 60 -43.79 22.67 -3.67
CA THR A 60 -44.04 21.38 -4.36
C THR A 60 -44.27 20.24 -3.36
N PRO A 61 -45.27 19.36 -3.56
CA PRO A 61 -45.53 18.24 -2.66
C PRO A 61 -44.34 17.27 -2.70
N GLU A 62 -43.61 17.21 -1.58
CA GLU A 62 -42.32 16.54 -1.34
C GLU A 62 -42.22 15.06 -1.75
N GLN A 63 -43.34 14.39 -2.05
CA GLN A 63 -43.42 12.93 -2.08
C GLN A 63 -43.34 12.31 -3.49
N ALA A 64 -43.56 13.08 -4.56
CA ALA A 64 -43.79 12.50 -5.89
C ALA A 64 -42.51 12.16 -6.69
N VAL A 65 -41.38 12.84 -6.44
CA VAL A 65 -40.14 12.68 -7.22
C VAL A 65 -39.07 11.87 -6.45
N VAL A 66 -39.16 11.84 -5.13
CA VAL A 66 -38.15 11.25 -4.23
C VAL A 66 -38.35 9.73 -4.07
N SER A 67 -39.55 9.19 -4.28
CA SER A 67 -39.83 7.77 -4.00
C SER A 67 -39.06 6.73 -4.85
N PRO A 68 -38.92 6.85 -6.19
CA PRO A 68 -38.31 5.79 -7.00
C PRO A 68 -36.78 5.76 -6.94
N LEU A 69 -36.12 6.92 -6.77
CA LEU A 69 -34.65 7.01 -6.66
C LEU A 69 -34.12 6.47 -5.31
N PHE A 70 -35.00 6.31 -4.32
CA PHE A 70 -34.70 5.81 -2.97
C PHE A 70 -35.27 4.43 -2.70
N SER A 71 -35.63 3.68 -3.75
CA SER A 71 -35.84 2.26 -3.57
C SER A 71 -34.56 1.66 -2.97
N ASN A 72 -34.69 0.95 -1.85
CA ASN A 72 -33.57 0.27 -1.20
C ASN A 72 -32.71 -0.50 -2.21
N THR A 73 -33.34 -1.06 -3.24
CA THR A 73 -32.68 -1.74 -4.36
C THR A 73 -31.66 -0.88 -5.09
N VAL A 74 -31.97 0.40 -5.38
CA VAL A 74 -31.06 1.30 -6.11
C VAL A 74 -29.85 1.66 -5.24
N ILE A 75 -30.09 1.96 -3.96
CA ILE A 75 -29.01 2.30 -3.00
C ILE A 75 -28.07 1.10 -2.81
N PHE A 76 -28.62 -0.09 -2.56
CA PHE A 76 -27.80 -1.30 -2.41
C PHE A 76 -27.03 -1.64 -3.69
N SER A 77 -27.64 -1.44 -4.86
CA SER A 77 -26.97 -1.66 -6.15
C SER A 77 -25.79 -0.69 -6.35
N LEU A 78 -25.97 0.60 -6.03
CA LEU A 78 -24.89 1.59 -6.10
C LEU A 78 -23.75 1.28 -5.11
N LEU A 79 -24.09 0.91 -3.87
CA LEU A 79 -23.09 0.53 -2.88
C LEU A 79 -22.32 -0.73 -3.29
N ALA A 80 -22.99 -1.73 -3.86
CA ALA A 80 -22.33 -2.95 -4.35
C ALA A 80 -21.36 -2.64 -5.49
N ILE A 81 -21.76 -1.81 -6.46
CA ILE A 81 -20.89 -1.38 -7.56
C ILE A 81 -19.70 -0.59 -7.02
N PHE A 82 -19.94 0.34 -6.09
CA PHE A 82 -18.87 1.12 -5.46
C PHE A 82 -17.87 0.22 -4.72
N ALA A 83 -18.35 -0.71 -3.89
CA ALA A 83 -17.50 -1.63 -3.15
C ALA A 83 -16.66 -2.51 -4.09
N LEU A 84 -17.24 -2.97 -5.21
CA LEU A 84 -16.53 -3.74 -6.24
C LEU A 84 -15.41 -2.91 -6.88
N VAL A 85 -15.72 -1.71 -7.37
CA VAL A 85 -14.73 -0.82 -8.03
C VAL A 85 -13.63 -0.44 -7.05
N PHE A 86 -13.99 -0.08 -5.81
CA PHE A 86 -13.05 0.24 -4.75
C PHE A 86 -12.13 -0.96 -4.43
N GLY A 87 -12.71 -2.16 -4.29
CA GLY A 87 -11.94 -3.38 -4.02
C GLY A 87 -10.93 -3.72 -5.12
N VAL A 88 -11.34 -3.59 -6.39
CA VAL A 88 -10.45 -3.83 -7.54
C VAL A 88 -9.30 -2.82 -7.56
N LEU A 89 -9.60 -1.52 -7.44
CA LEU A 89 -8.59 -0.47 -7.42
C LEU A 89 -7.63 -0.63 -6.23
N MET A 90 -8.14 -0.98 -5.06
CA MET A 90 -7.33 -1.22 -3.86
C MET A 90 -6.42 -2.43 -4.03
N SER A 91 -6.89 -3.49 -4.70
CA SER A 91 -6.07 -4.67 -5.02
C SER A 91 -4.91 -4.31 -5.95
N VAL A 92 -5.18 -3.54 -7.02
CA VAL A 92 -4.15 -3.07 -7.95
C VAL A 92 -3.16 -2.13 -7.26
N TYR A 93 -3.63 -1.25 -6.38
CA TYR A 93 -2.76 -0.40 -5.56
C TYR A 93 -1.82 -1.23 -4.69
N ARG A 94 -2.35 -2.23 -3.96
CA ARG A 94 -1.55 -3.17 -3.15
C ARG A 94 -0.56 -3.96 -4.00
N PHE A 95 -0.94 -4.35 -5.21
CA PHE A 95 -0.04 -5.03 -6.14
C PHE A 95 1.18 -4.16 -6.45
N HIS A 96 1.00 -2.89 -6.82
CA HIS A 96 2.14 -2.01 -7.11
C HIS A 96 3.05 -1.80 -5.89
N LEU A 97 2.48 -1.65 -4.69
CA LEU A 97 3.27 -1.55 -3.45
C LEU A 97 4.12 -2.81 -3.19
N ASN A 98 3.54 -3.99 -3.41
CA ASN A 98 4.24 -5.25 -3.22
C ASN A 98 5.38 -5.43 -4.24
N GLU A 99 5.16 -5.02 -5.49
CA GLU A 99 6.21 -5.01 -6.53
C GLU A 99 7.32 -3.99 -6.23
N THR A 100 6.98 -2.80 -5.72
CA THR A 100 7.99 -1.84 -5.23
C THR A 100 8.84 -2.45 -4.12
N SER A 101 8.22 -3.10 -3.14
CA SER A 101 8.94 -3.72 -2.01
C SER A 101 9.91 -4.83 -2.48
N LYS A 102 9.49 -5.67 -3.42
CA LYS A 102 10.38 -6.67 -4.03
C LYS A 102 11.56 -6.01 -4.75
N ALA A 103 11.30 -5.00 -5.56
CA ALA A 103 12.33 -4.32 -6.33
C ALA A 103 13.33 -3.58 -5.42
N GLU A 104 12.86 -2.95 -4.34
CA GLU A 104 13.71 -2.35 -3.31
C GLU A 104 14.60 -3.39 -2.63
N HIS A 105 14.06 -4.57 -2.32
CA HIS A 105 14.85 -5.66 -1.78
C HIS A 105 15.95 -6.12 -2.75
N TYR A 106 15.62 -6.30 -4.03
CA TYR A 106 16.62 -6.65 -5.06
C TYR A 106 17.69 -5.56 -5.20
N ARG A 107 17.29 -4.29 -5.19
CA ARG A 107 18.21 -3.15 -5.21
C ARG A 107 19.19 -3.21 -4.03
N ILE A 108 18.69 -3.46 -2.82
CA ILE A 108 19.53 -3.62 -1.61
C ILE A 108 20.46 -4.81 -1.76
N GLY A 109 19.98 -5.93 -2.30
CA GLY A 109 20.79 -7.10 -2.64
C GLY A 109 21.96 -6.74 -3.56
N PHE A 110 21.70 -6.07 -4.68
CA PHE A 110 22.74 -5.65 -5.61
C PHE A 110 23.75 -4.66 -4.98
N MET A 111 23.28 -3.73 -4.14
CA MET A 111 24.19 -2.85 -3.38
C MET A 111 25.10 -3.63 -2.44
N ARG A 112 24.59 -4.65 -1.73
CA ARG A 112 25.39 -5.53 -0.87
C ARG A 112 26.45 -6.29 -1.67
N ILE A 113 26.08 -6.84 -2.84
CA ILE A 113 27.03 -7.50 -3.74
C ILE A 113 28.10 -6.52 -4.24
N ARG A 114 27.72 -5.29 -4.61
CA ARG A 114 28.67 -4.25 -5.02
C ARG A 114 29.69 -3.93 -3.94
N ILE A 115 29.24 -3.78 -2.68
CA ILE A 115 30.13 -3.53 -1.54
C ILE A 115 31.08 -4.71 -1.34
N ALA A 116 30.56 -5.94 -1.38
CA ALA A 116 31.37 -7.15 -1.24
C ALA A 116 32.41 -7.31 -2.35
N ALA A 117 32.06 -6.98 -3.59
CA ALA A 117 32.94 -7.08 -4.76
C ALA A 117 34.07 -6.03 -4.75
N ASN A 118 33.77 -4.81 -4.29
CA ASN A 118 34.75 -3.72 -4.26
C ASN A 118 35.69 -3.76 -3.04
N ASN A 119 35.39 -4.58 -2.02
CA ASN A 119 36.19 -4.70 -0.81
C ASN A 119 36.87 -6.08 -0.73
N ASN A 120 38.11 -6.15 -1.21
CA ASN A 120 38.94 -7.36 -1.25
C ASN A 120 40.05 -7.40 -0.18
N SER A 121 40.05 -6.47 0.79
CA SER A 121 41.06 -6.43 1.84
C SER A 121 41.00 -7.65 2.76
N GLN A 122 42.13 -7.97 3.41
CA GLN A 122 42.34 -9.22 4.16
C GLN A 122 41.34 -9.42 5.32
N GLY A 123 40.80 -8.34 5.90
CA GLY A 123 39.75 -8.39 6.93
C GLY A 123 38.31 -8.48 6.41
N PHE A 124 38.09 -8.32 5.09
CA PHE A 124 36.77 -8.32 4.46
C PHE A 124 36.42 -9.66 3.78
N GLN A 125 37.39 -10.59 3.72
CA GLN A 125 37.30 -11.79 2.89
C GLN A 125 36.42 -12.91 3.47
N SER A 126 36.14 -12.91 4.78
CA SER A 126 35.41 -13.98 5.45
C SER A 126 33.97 -13.57 5.81
N GLU A 127 33.75 -13.14 7.04
CA GLU A 127 32.42 -13.01 7.65
C GLU A 127 31.61 -11.87 7.06
N VAL A 128 32.25 -10.72 6.80
CA VAL A 128 31.56 -9.54 6.25
C VAL A 128 31.08 -9.80 4.82
N ARG A 129 31.92 -10.41 3.99
CA ARG A 129 31.53 -10.82 2.64
C ARG A 129 30.40 -11.84 2.68
N HIS A 130 30.53 -12.88 3.51
CA HIS A 130 29.48 -13.87 3.67
C HIS A 130 28.16 -13.23 4.12
N ALA A 131 28.19 -12.35 5.12
CA ALA A 131 27.01 -11.63 5.60
C ALA A 131 26.41 -10.69 4.54
N LEU A 132 27.22 -10.10 3.65
CA LEU A 132 26.74 -9.25 2.57
C LEU A 132 26.16 -10.06 1.41
N THR A 133 26.70 -11.22 1.08
CA THR A 133 26.27 -12.03 -0.07
C THR A 133 25.22 -13.08 0.27
N GLU A 134 25.27 -13.65 1.48
CA GLU A 134 24.33 -14.68 1.93
C GLU A 134 22.93 -14.07 2.00
N LYS A 135 21.97 -14.74 1.35
CA LYS A 135 20.56 -14.33 1.32
C LYS A 135 20.35 -12.88 0.85
N ALA A 136 21.28 -12.34 0.04
CA ALA A 136 21.19 -10.98 -0.49
C ALA A 136 19.90 -10.73 -1.29
N PHE A 137 19.32 -11.78 -1.85
CA PHE A 137 18.09 -11.76 -2.64
C PHE A 137 16.97 -12.63 -2.04
N ALA A 138 17.14 -13.09 -0.79
CA ALA A 138 16.11 -13.87 -0.13
C ALA A 138 14.98 -12.95 0.34
N PHE A 139 14.02 -12.72 -0.55
CA PHE A 139 12.84 -11.91 -0.25
C PHE A 139 11.93 -12.68 0.70
N GLN A 140 11.96 -12.31 1.98
CA GLN A 140 10.92 -12.73 2.92
C GLN A 140 9.70 -11.82 2.71
N SER A 141 8.75 -12.27 1.90
CA SER A 141 7.48 -11.58 1.78
C SER A 141 6.75 -11.70 3.13
N SER A 142 6.73 -10.64 3.93
CA SER A 142 5.95 -10.58 5.17
C SER A 142 4.43 -10.55 4.91
N THR A 143 4.00 -10.72 3.67
CA THR A 143 2.61 -10.73 3.19
C THR A 143 1.80 -11.98 3.57
N GLY A 144 2.14 -12.65 4.67
CA GLY A 144 1.29 -13.65 5.30
C GLY A 144 0.40 -12.97 6.34
N MET A 145 -0.87 -12.76 6.01
CA MET A 145 -1.88 -12.11 6.87
C MET A 145 -2.08 -12.81 8.24
N PHE A 146 -1.48 -13.99 8.47
CA PHE A 146 -1.50 -14.70 9.75
C PHE A 146 -0.20 -15.49 10.01
N ARG A 147 0.93 -14.80 10.23
CA ARG A 147 2.11 -15.45 10.80
C ARG A 147 2.66 -14.66 12.00
N GLY A 148 2.11 -15.02 13.16
CA GLY A 148 2.80 -15.18 14.44
C GLY A 148 3.84 -14.15 14.87
N LYS A 149 3.41 -13.29 15.81
CA LYS A 149 4.15 -12.78 16.98
C LYS A 149 5.54 -12.17 16.71
N ASN A 150 5.50 -10.90 16.34
CA ASN A 150 6.25 -9.76 16.87
C ASN A 150 6.27 -8.71 15.75
N ILE A 151 5.43 -7.67 15.86
CA ILE A 151 5.40 -6.56 14.90
C ILE A 151 6.65 -5.71 15.16
N GLU A 152 7.80 -6.16 14.69
CA GLU A 152 8.92 -5.25 14.48
C GLU A 152 8.60 -4.42 13.24
N SER A 153 8.55 -3.10 13.44
CA SER A 153 8.22 -2.10 12.43
C SER A 153 9.01 -2.40 11.13
N PRO A 154 8.35 -2.50 9.96
CA PRO A 154 9.03 -2.84 8.70
C PRO A 154 10.05 -1.78 8.26
N LEU A 155 10.12 -0.64 8.98
CA LEU A 155 11.12 0.41 8.85
C LEU A 155 11.50 0.89 10.27
N PRO A 156 12.59 0.41 10.89
CA PRO A 156 13.06 1.00 12.14
C PRO A 156 13.39 2.49 11.90
N GLY A 157 12.62 3.38 12.53
CA GLY A 157 12.88 4.83 12.55
C GLY A 157 11.90 5.73 11.79
N HIS A 158 10.74 5.24 11.31
CA HIS A 158 9.72 6.12 10.70
C HIS A 158 8.53 6.37 11.66
N PRO A 159 8.34 7.60 12.18
CA PRO A 159 7.43 7.87 13.30
C PRO A 159 5.95 7.58 13.01
N THR A 160 5.53 7.59 11.75
CA THR A 160 4.15 7.28 11.35
C THR A 160 3.86 5.77 11.33
N SER A 161 4.87 4.93 11.10
CA SER A 161 4.74 3.46 11.07
C SER A 161 4.55 2.92 12.50
N ASP A 162 5.32 3.45 13.44
CA ASP A 162 5.28 3.02 14.84
C ASP A 162 3.95 3.40 15.52
N VAL A 163 3.39 4.56 15.18
CA VAL A 163 2.07 4.99 15.69
C VAL A 163 0.95 4.11 15.14
N ALA A 164 0.99 3.75 13.85
CA ALA A 164 0.00 2.88 13.25
C ALA A 164 0.04 1.46 13.85
N ALA A 165 1.23 0.92 14.11
CA ALA A 165 1.41 -0.35 14.78
C ALA A 165 0.84 -0.35 16.20
N ILE A 166 1.12 0.69 17.00
CA ILE A 166 0.59 0.84 18.37
C ILE A 166 -0.94 0.94 18.39
N ILE A 167 -1.55 1.60 17.39
CA ILE A 167 -3.01 1.71 17.30
C ILE A 167 -3.63 0.36 16.91
N LEU A 168 -3.00 -0.37 15.98
CA LEU A 168 -3.48 -1.68 15.55
C LEU A 168 -3.43 -2.70 16.69
N ASP A 169 -2.33 -2.69 17.45
CA ASP A 169 -2.11 -3.58 18.60
C ASP A 169 -3.19 -3.34 19.67
N LYS A 170 -3.48 -2.07 19.99
CA LYS A 170 -4.56 -1.71 20.92
C LYS A 170 -5.97 -2.04 20.44
N LEU A 171 -6.21 -2.11 19.13
CA LEU A 171 -7.51 -2.51 18.58
C LEU A 171 -7.70 -4.01 18.62
N LEU A 172 -6.64 -4.78 18.36
CA LEU A 172 -6.63 -6.24 18.43
C LEU A 172 -6.82 -6.72 19.87
N ASP A 173 -6.08 -6.14 20.83
CA ASP A 173 -6.24 -6.47 22.26
C ASP A 173 -7.66 -6.23 22.76
N LYS A 174 -8.34 -5.19 22.25
CA LYS A 174 -9.73 -4.89 22.62
C LYS A 174 -10.73 -5.86 22.01
N LEU A 175 -10.48 -6.38 20.80
CA LEU A 175 -11.34 -7.36 20.17
C LEU A 175 -11.23 -8.73 20.86
N GLU A 176 -10.02 -9.14 21.22
CA GLU A 176 -9.79 -10.42 21.92
C GLU A 176 -10.42 -10.43 23.32
N LEU A 177 -10.43 -9.27 24.01
CA LEU A 177 -11.14 -9.10 25.28
C LEU A 177 -12.67 -9.22 25.16
N ILE A 178 -13.24 -8.89 24.00
CA ILE A 178 -14.69 -9.00 23.75
C ILE A 178 -15.04 -10.46 23.46
N GLU A 179 -14.25 -11.15 22.65
CA GLU A 179 -14.46 -12.57 22.32
C GLU A 179 -14.42 -13.44 23.58
N LYS A 180 -13.41 -13.23 24.45
CA LYS A 180 -13.26 -13.95 25.72
C LYS A 180 -14.35 -13.66 26.76
N LYS A 181 -15.09 -12.56 26.61
CA LYS A 181 -16.22 -12.19 27.48
C LYS A 181 -17.55 -12.77 26.99
N ILE A 182 -17.65 -13.15 25.72
CA ILE A 182 -18.85 -13.78 25.13
C ILE A 182 -18.85 -15.29 25.39
N GLU A 183 -17.69 -15.92 25.59
CA GLU A 183 -17.55 -17.35 25.92
C GLU A 183 -17.68 -17.71 27.42
N LYS A 184 -18.00 -16.75 28.29
CA LYS A 184 -18.29 -16.98 29.72
C LYS A 184 -19.74 -16.64 30.06
#